data_AF-D5P773-F1
#
_entry.id   AF-D5P773-F1
#
_cell.length_a   1.000
_cell.length_b   1.000
_cell.length_c   1.000
_cell.angle_alpha   90.00
_cell.angle_beta   90.00
_cell.angle_gamma   90.00
#
_symmetry.space_group_name_H-M   'P 1'
#
loop_
_entity.id
_entity.type
_entity.pdbx_description
1 polymer ?
#
loop_
_entity_poly.entity_id
_entity_poly.type
_entity_poly.pdbx_seq_one_letter_code
_entity_poly.pdbx_strand_id
1 'polypeptide(L)'
;MLMGIVGCTTVTNGTATPDTQVAPAYRQSVSASVSASSATSRVRESQRQQSLTTRAVRTSCDTLATSSKDAIDKVNVFVGAFNAGRNTGPTEGPAIDALNSSADTVGNSVNDALSQPLKDAFNAYIDAARAVANAIGTHAATGEFNRRVDRLNDAKTKALKLCLAAF
;
A
#
# COMPACT_ATOMS: atom_id res chain seq x y z
N MET A 1 16.10 12.34 -53.65
CA MET A 1 16.34 12.21 -52.20
C MET A 1 17.61 11.39 -52.02
N LEU A 2 18.74 12.05 -51.74
CA LEU A 2 20.01 11.40 -51.37
C LEU A 2 20.79 12.42 -50.54
N MET A 3 20.87 12.16 -49.23
CA MET A 3 21.72 12.89 -48.31
C MET A 3 23.18 12.56 -48.60
N GLY A 4 23.95 13.56 -49.03
CA GLY A 4 25.40 13.55 -48.95
C GLY A 4 25.83 14.66 -48.01
N ILE A 5 26.09 14.33 -46.75
CA ILE A 5 26.82 15.24 -45.85
C ILE A 5 28.27 15.20 -46.31
N VAL A 6 28.64 16.13 -47.20
CA VAL A 6 30.03 16.42 -47.58
C VAL A 6 30.61 17.34 -46.51
N GLY A 7 31.72 16.90 -45.91
CA GLY A 7 32.22 17.41 -44.64
C GLY A 7 32.86 18.79 -44.67
N CYS A 8 33.11 19.30 -43.47
CA CYS A 8 34.10 20.34 -43.19
C CYS A 8 34.95 19.90 -42.00
N THR A 9 35.91 18.99 -42.21
CA THR A 9 37.06 18.84 -41.31
C THR A 9 38.10 19.88 -41.74
N THR A 10 37.98 21.11 -41.25
CA THR A 10 39.12 22.04 -41.28
C THR A 10 40.11 21.57 -40.23
N VAL A 11 41.13 20.83 -40.65
CA VAL A 11 42.29 20.53 -39.82
C VAL A 11 43.12 21.81 -39.71
N THR A 12 42.76 22.67 -38.76
CA THR A 12 43.66 23.73 -38.30
C THR A 12 44.82 23.05 -37.57
N ASN A 13 46.02 23.10 -38.16
CA ASN A 13 47.27 22.80 -37.47
C ASN A 13 47.49 23.84 -36.36
N GLY A 14 46.84 23.62 -35.22
CA GLY A 14 47.07 24.33 -33.98
C GLY A 14 47.23 23.28 -32.89
N THR A 15 48.37 23.27 -32.22
CA THR A 15 48.51 22.52 -30.96
C THR A 15 47.47 23.07 -30.00
N ALA A 16 46.39 22.32 -29.76
CA ALA A 16 45.40 22.62 -28.75
C ALA A 16 46.05 22.43 -27.38
N THR A 17 46.85 23.40 -26.96
CA THR A 17 47.36 23.48 -25.60
C THR A 17 46.19 23.92 -24.72
N PRO A 18 45.80 23.13 -23.70
CA PRO A 18 44.78 23.55 -22.75
C PRO A 18 45.17 24.89 -22.16
N ASP A 19 44.25 25.86 -22.14
CA ASP A 19 44.48 27.10 -21.42
C ASP A 19 44.56 26.79 -19.93
N THR A 20 45.79 26.77 -19.43
CA THR A 20 46.11 26.40 -18.04
C THR A 20 45.55 27.39 -17.02
N GLN A 21 45.16 28.61 -17.44
CA GLN A 21 44.57 29.61 -16.55
C GLN A 21 43.09 29.32 -16.24
N VAL A 22 42.34 28.73 -17.19
CA VAL A 22 40.92 28.38 -17.00
C VAL A 22 40.68 26.93 -16.58
N ALA A 23 41.68 26.05 -16.70
CA ALA A 23 41.59 24.65 -16.27
C ALA A 23 41.19 24.45 -14.78
N PRO A 24 41.65 25.26 -13.81
CA PRO A 24 41.20 25.18 -12.43
C PRO A 24 39.74 25.58 -12.26
N ALA A 25 39.32 26.68 -12.90
CA ALA A 25 37.95 27.18 -12.85
C ALA A 25 36.95 26.19 -13.46
N TYR A 26 37.31 25.55 -14.58
CA TYR A 26 36.52 24.48 -15.19
C TYR A 26 36.41 23.24 -14.29
N ARG A 27 37.51 22.81 -13.64
CA ARG A 27 37.46 21.70 -12.68
C ARG A 27 36.56 22.00 -11.48
N GLN A 28 36.57 23.25 -11.01
CA GLN A 28 35.68 23.68 -9.93
C GLN A 28 34.21 23.73 -10.37
N SER A 29 33.91 24.24 -11.56
CA SER A 29 32.52 24.28 -12.07
C SER A 29 31.95 22.90 -12.33
N VAL A 30 32.75 21.96 -12.86
CA VAL A 30 32.36 20.56 -13.03
C VAL A 30 32.16 19.89 -11.67
N SER A 31 33.08 20.05 -10.73
CA SER A 31 32.95 19.51 -9.36
C SER A 31 31.71 20.04 -8.63
N ALA A 32 31.43 21.34 -8.76
CA ALA A 32 30.23 21.97 -8.22
C ALA A 32 28.95 21.45 -8.89
N SER A 33 28.97 21.25 -10.21
CA SER A 33 27.84 20.70 -10.97
C SER A 33 27.56 19.24 -10.60
N VAL A 34 28.61 18.42 -10.44
CA VAL A 34 28.48 17.02 -9.98
C VAL A 34 27.96 16.97 -8.55
N SER A 35 28.45 17.85 -7.66
CA SER A 35 27.97 17.94 -6.28
C SER A 35 26.49 18.35 -6.23
N ALA A 36 26.10 19.39 -6.96
CA ALA A 36 24.71 19.83 -7.07
C ALA A 36 23.79 18.76 -7.69
N SER A 37 24.27 18.06 -8.72
CA SER A 37 23.54 16.94 -9.34
C SER A 37 23.38 15.78 -8.36
N SER A 38 24.42 15.45 -7.59
CA SER A 38 24.35 14.38 -6.59
C SER A 38 23.38 14.73 -5.46
N ALA A 39 23.37 15.98 -4.99
CA ALA A 39 22.44 16.45 -3.98
C ALA A 39 21.00 16.43 -4.51
N THR A 40 20.77 16.91 -5.73
CA THR A 40 19.46 16.89 -6.38
C THR A 40 18.97 15.45 -6.62
N SER A 41 19.85 14.56 -7.08
CA SER A 41 19.54 13.14 -7.27
C SER A 41 19.19 12.45 -5.95
N ARG A 42 19.92 12.74 -4.87
CA ARG A 42 19.60 12.23 -3.53
C ARG A 42 18.21 12.69 -3.08
N VAL A 43 17.89 13.98 -3.23
CA VAL A 43 16.57 14.52 -2.87
C VAL A 43 15.46 13.87 -3.70
N ARG A 44 15.64 13.75 -5.03
CA ARG A 44 14.64 13.08 -5.90
C ARG A 44 14.46 11.61 -5.54
N GLU A 45 15.53 10.90 -5.23
CA GLU A 45 15.45 9.49 -4.81
C GLU A 45 14.78 9.34 -3.45
N SER A 46 15.09 10.20 -2.48
CA SER A 46 14.39 10.24 -1.18
C SER A 46 12.89 10.52 -1.35
N GLN A 47 12.51 11.48 -2.21
CA GLN A 47 11.10 11.75 -2.53
C GLN A 47 10.44 10.55 -3.21
N ARG A 48 11.14 9.87 -4.14
CA ARG A 48 10.64 8.67 -4.79
C ARG A 48 10.37 7.57 -3.76
N GLN A 49 11.29 7.32 -2.84
CA GLN A 49 11.14 6.32 -1.78
C GLN A 49 9.95 6.67 -0.87
N GLN A 50 9.83 7.92 -0.42
CA GLN A 50 8.67 8.37 0.37
C GLN A 50 7.34 8.16 -0.37
N SER A 51 7.30 8.44 -1.68
CA SER A 51 6.10 8.23 -2.49
C SER A 51 5.73 6.74 -2.60
N LEU A 52 6.71 5.85 -2.69
CA LEU A 52 6.49 4.41 -2.75
C LEU A 52 5.98 3.86 -1.41
N THR A 53 6.57 4.31 -0.29
CA THR A 53 6.08 3.97 1.05
C THR A 53 4.64 4.43 1.23
N THR A 54 4.33 5.68 0.88
CA THR A 54 2.97 6.22 0.97
C THR A 54 1.97 5.42 0.13
N ARG A 55 2.35 5.06 -1.11
CA ARG A 55 1.52 4.21 -1.98
C ARG A 55 1.31 2.82 -1.39
N ALA A 56 2.35 2.19 -0.85
CA ALA A 56 2.26 0.87 -0.24
C ALA A 56 1.29 0.88 0.96
N VAL A 57 1.42 1.87 1.85
CA VAL A 57 0.48 2.04 2.98
C VAL A 57 -0.94 2.25 2.48
N ARG A 58 -1.14 3.12 1.48
CA ARG A 58 -2.45 3.38 0.89
C ARG A 58 -3.08 2.12 0.29
N THR A 59 -2.32 1.34 -0.47
CA THR A 59 -2.79 0.08 -1.06
C THR A 59 -3.23 -0.92 0.01
N SER A 60 -2.49 -1.07 1.10
CA SER A 60 -2.89 -1.93 2.23
C SER A 60 -4.19 -1.42 2.88
N CYS A 61 -4.34 -0.11 3.06
CA CYS A 61 -5.54 0.49 3.62
C CYS A 61 -6.77 0.36 2.71
N ASP A 62 -6.61 0.54 1.40
CA ASP A 62 -7.68 0.32 0.41
C ASP A 62 -8.10 -1.16 0.37
N THR A 63 -7.14 -2.07 0.54
CA THR A 63 -7.37 -3.52 0.63
C THR A 63 -8.23 -3.88 1.84
N LEU A 64 -7.91 -3.32 3.02
CA LEU A 64 -8.73 -3.44 4.22
C LEU A 64 -10.14 -2.88 3.98
N ALA A 65 -10.27 -1.66 3.47
CA ALA A 65 -11.56 -1.01 3.28
C ALA A 65 -12.47 -1.80 2.34
N THR A 66 -11.93 -2.29 1.23
CA THR A 66 -12.71 -3.01 0.20
C THR A 66 -13.09 -4.41 0.66
N SER A 67 -12.12 -5.21 1.14
CA SER A 67 -12.38 -6.59 1.54
C SER A 67 -13.25 -6.68 2.79
N SER A 68 -13.07 -5.75 3.76
CA SER A 68 -13.92 -5.72 4.95
C SER A 68 -15.36 -5.32 4.64
N LYS A 69 -15.57 -4.44 3.64
CA LYS A 69 -16.92 -4.12 3.18
C LYS A 69 -17.61 -5.36 2.60
N ASP A 70 -16.95 -6.09 1.70
CA ASP A 70 -17.54 -7.29 1.10
C ASP A 70 -17.88 -8.35 2.16
N ALA A 71 -16.97 -8.62 3.10
CA ALA A 71 -17.21 -9.54 4.20
C ALA A 71 -18.41 -9.13 5.06
N ILE A 72 -18.50 -7.84 5.45
CA ILE A 72 -19.62 -7.33 6.24
C ILE A 72 -20.93 -7.39 5.46
N ASP A 73 -20.92 -7.12 4.15
CA ASP A 73 -22.11 -7.23 3.31
C ASP A 73 -22.64 -8.68 3.30
N LYS A 74 -21.78 -9.70 3.24
CA LYS A 74 -22.19 -11.12 3.33
C LYS A 74 -22.69 -11.50 4.72
N VAL A 75 -22.06 -11.01 5.78
CA VAL A 75 -22.54 -11.20 7.16
C VAL A 75 -23.91 -10.57 7.35
N ASN A 76 -24.16 -9.39 6.79
CA ASN A 76 -25.46 -8.72 6.85
C ASN A 76 -26.56 -9.53 6.15
N VAL A 77 -26.25 -10.22 5.04
CA VAL A 77 -27.19 -11.13 4.38
C VAL A 77 -27.52 -12.32 5.29
N PHE A 78 -26.52 -12.91 5.95
CA PHE A 78 -26.73 -13.97 6.95
C PHE A 78 -27.58 -13.50 8.13
N VAL A 79 -27.24 -12.36 8.73
CA VAL A 79 -28.01 -11.75 9.84
C VAL A 79 -29.44 -11.43 9.41
N GLY A 80 -29.63 -10.95 8.18
CA GLY A 80 -30.96 -10.71 7.61
C GLY A 80 -31.80 -11.98 7.50
N ALA A 81 -31.21 -13.09 7.04
CA ALA A 81 -31.88 -14.39 6.99
C ALA A 81 -32.23 -14.91 8.40
N PHE A 82 -31.29 -14.80 9.34
CA PHE A 82 -31.47 -15.21 10.74
C PHE A 82 -32.62 -14.43 11.39
N ASN A 83 -32.61 -13.09 11.28
CA ASN A 83 -33.63 -12.23 11.89
C ASN A 83 -35.02 -12.42 11.27
N ALA A 84 -35.09 -12.85 10.01
CA ALA A 84 -36.34 -13.16 9.33
C ALA A 84 -36.91 -14.55 9.70
N GLY A 85 -36.24 -15.30 10.59
CA GLY A 85 -36.62 -16.68 10.92
C GLY A 85 -36.50 -17.65 9.75
N ARG A 86 -35.67 -17.31 8.75
CA ARG A 86 -35.46 -18.12 7.54
C ARG A 86 -34.33 -19.12 7.76
N ASN A 87 -34.27 -20.12 6.89
CA ASN A 87 -33.11 -21.02 6.83
C ASN A 87 -31.84 -20.22 6.51
N THR A 88 -30.87 -20.24 7.42
CA THR A 88 -29.57 -19.56 7.28
C THR A 88 -28.54 -20.35 6.48
N GLY A 89 -28.74 -21.65 6.29
CA GLY A 89 -27.78 -22.54 5.60
C GLY A 89 -27.23 -21.99 4.27
N PRO A 90 -28.06 -21.40 3.37
CA PRO A 90 -27.57 -20.82 2.12
C PRO A 90 -26.67 -19.58 2.28
N THR A 91 -26.68 -18.94 3.46
CA THR A 91 -25.99 -17.69 3.75
C THR A 91 -24.77 -17.86 4.66
N GLU A 92 -24.69 -18.97 5.39
CA GLU A 92 -23.59 -19.25 6.32
C GLU A 92 -22.26 -19.42 5.60
N GLY A 93 -22.19 -20.30 4.59
CA GLY A 93 -20.98 -20.55 3.80
C GLY A 93 -20.42 -19.26 3.18
N PRO A 94 -21.21 -18.50 2.40
CA PRO A 94 -20.76 -17.24 1.82
C PRO A 94 -20.26 -16.21 2.85
N ALA A 95 -20.86 -16.13 4.04
CA ALA A 95 -20.42 -15.23 5.09
C ALA A 95 -19.07 -15.67 5.71
N ILE A 96 -18.92 -16.97 5.98
CA ILE A 96 -17.68 -17.56 6.48
C ILE A 96 -16.54 -17.36 5.48
N ASP A 97 -16.78 -17.68 4.21
CA ASP A 97 -15.79 -17.57 3.14
C ASP A 97 -15.34 -16.13 2.95
N ALA A 98 -16.27 -15.17 2.94
CA ALA A 98 -15.92 -13.76 2.78
C ALA A 98 -15.13 -13.20 3.97
N LEU A 99 -15.45 -13.61 5.20
CA LEU A 99 -14.69 -13.23 6.39
C LEU A 99 -13.26 -13.79 6.36
N ASN A 100 -13.09 -15.07 6.02
CA ASN A 100 -11.78 -15.69 5.91
C ASN A 100 -10.98 -15.10 4.74
N SER A 101 -11.61 -14.91 3.58
CA SER A 101 -10.98 -14.29 2.41
C SER A 101 -10.54 -12.85 2.70
N SER A 102 -11.36 -12.06 3.40
CA SER A 102 -10.95 -10.72 3.82
C SER A 102 -9.79 -10.76 4.81
N ALA A 103 -9.82 -11.67 5.79
CA ALA A 103 -8.72 -11.84 6.74
C ALA A 103 -7.41 -12.20 6.02
N ASP A 104 -7.44 -13.12 5.05
CA ASP A 104 -6.26 -13.53 4.29
C ASP A 104 -5.77 -12.41 3.36
N THR A 105 -6.69 -11.71 2.69
CA THR A 105 -6.36 -10.57 1.82
C THR A 105 -5.71 -9.43 2.61
N VAL A 106 -6.24 -9.11 3.79
CA VAL A 106 -5.64 -8.10 4.68
C VAL A 106 -4.30 -8.58 5.21
N GLY A 107 -4.18 -9.84 5.63
CA GLY A 107 -2.92 -10.44 6.07
C GLY A 107 -1.83 -10.36 5.01
N ASN A 108 -2.16 -10.66 3.76
CA ASN A 108 -1.25 -10.55 2.61
C ASN A 108 -0.88 -9.11 2.26
N SER A 109 -1.65 -8.13 2.72
CA SER A 109 -1.35 -6.70 2.53
C SER A 109 -0.42 -6.12 3.60
N VAL A 110 -0.15 -6.86 4.68
CA VAL A 110 0.75 -6.45 5.75
C VAL A 110 2.19 -6.49 5.25
N ASN A 111 2.89 -5.36 5.31
CA ASN A 111 4.26 -5.23 4.82
C ASN A 111 5.06 -4.21 5.65
N ASP A 112 6.35 -4.07 5.36
CA ASP A 112 7.27 -3.22 6.13
C ASP A 112 7.09 -1.71 5.93
N ALA A 113 6.30 -1.28 4.95
CA ALA A 113 5.90 0.12 4.85
C ALA A 113 4.86 0.50 5.92
N LEU A 114 4.15 -0.47 6.51
CA LEU A 114 3.19 -0.21 7.59
C LEU A 114 3.90 0.08 8.91
N SER A 115 3.41 1.09 9.62
CA SER A 115 3.83 1.35 11.00
C SER A 115 3.36 0.21 11.92
N GLN A 116 4.04 0.03 13.06
CA GLN A 116 3.65 -1.01 14.02
C GLN A 116 2.19 -0.90 14.48
N PRO A 117 1.65 0.29 14.80
CA PRO A 117 0.22 0.42 15.15
C PRO A 117 -0.73 -0.03 14.04
N LEU A 118 -0.37 0.17 12.76
CA LEU A 118 -1.15 -0.32 11.62
C LEU A 118 -1.09 -1.84 11.51
N LYS A 119 0.11 -2.43 11.64
CA LYS A 119 0.30 -3.89 11.66
C LYS A 119 -0.55 -4.53 12.76
N ASP A 120 -0.51 -3.97 13.96
CA ASP A 120 -1.28 -4.47 15.11
C ASP A 120 -2.79 -4.35 14.88
N ALA A 121 -3.26 -3.24 14.29
CA ALA A 121 -4.67 -3.04 14.00
C ALA A 121 -5.17 -3.97 12.89
N PHE A 122 -4.34 -4.26 11.89
CA PHE A 122 -4.67 -5.21 10.82
C PHE A 122 -4.76 -6.63 11.39
N ASN A 123 -3.82 -7.03 12.24
CA ASN A 123 -3.87 -8.33 12.92
C ASN A 123 -5.11 -8.46 13.81
N ALA A 124 -5.45 -7.42 14.58
CA ALA A 124 -6.68 -7.42 15.38
C ALA A 124 -7.95 -7.56 14.53
N TYR A 125 -7.98 -6.94 13.34
CA TYR A 125 -9.08 -7.12 12.39
C TYR A 125 -9.14 -8.57 11.85
N ILE A 126 -8.00 -9.13 11.45
CA ILE A 126 -7.87 -10.51 10.94
C ILE A 126 -8.40 -11.51 11.96
N ASP A 127 -7.97 -11.39 13.22
CA ASP A 127 -8.39 -12.26 14.31
C ASP A 127 -9.90 -12.13 14.58
N ALA A 128 -10.42 -10.90 14.59
CA ALA A 128 -11.84 -10.66 14.79
C ALA A 128 -12.70 -11.22 13.65
N ALA A 129 -12.25 -11.09 12.39
CA ALA A 129 -12.96 -11.62 11.23
C ALA A 129 -13.06 -13.15 11.28
N ARG A 130 -11.94 -13.83 11.59
CA ARG A 130 -11.89 -15.28 11.79
C ARG A 130 -12.73 -15.73 12.98
N ALA A 131 -12.77 -14.93 14.06
CA ALA A 131 -13.63 -15.20 15.21
C ALA A 131 -15.12 -15.13 14.86
N VAL A 132 -15.56 -14.17 14.04
CA VAL A 132 -16.96 -14.13 13.56
C VAL A 132 -17.25 -15.32 12.65
N ALA A 133 -16.34 -15.66 11.73
CA ALA A 133 -16.51 -16.81 10.84
C ALA A 133 -16.67 -18.12 11.64
N ASN A 134 -15.84 -18.31 12.67
CA ASN A 134 -15.96 -19.43 13.59
C ASN A 134 -17.29 -19.44 14.35
N ALA A 135 -17.81 -18.29 14.78
CA ALA A 135 -19.11 -18.23 15.46
C ALA A 135 -20.27 -18.60 14.54
N ILE A 136 -20.22 -18.22 13.26
CA ILE A 136 -21.22 -18.65 12.27
C ILE A 136 -21.12 -20.17 12.10
N GLY A 137 -19.92 -20.70 11.83
CA GLY A 137 -19.73 -22.14 11.56
C GLY A 137 -19.95 -23.06 12.76
N THR A 138 -19.91 -22.54 13.99
CA THR A 138 -20.22 -23.29 15.22
C THR A 138 -21.62 -23.03 15.75
N HIS A 139 -22.41 -22.21 15.05
CA HIS A 139 -23.73 -21.77 15.49
C HIS A 139 -23.72 -21.22 16.93
N ALA A 140 -22.76 -20.34 17.21
CA ALA A 140 -22.63 -19.71 18.52
C ALA A 140 -23.92 -18.99 18.92
N ALA A 141 -24.21 -18.96 20.23
CA ALA A 141 -25.39 -18.26 20.75
C ALA A 141 -25.37 -16.77 20.34
N THR A 142 -26.54 -16.17 20.11
CA THR A 142 -26.67 -14.80 19.58
C THR A 142 -25.89 -13.76 20.39
N GLY A 143 -25.87 -13.87 21.72
CA GLY A 143 -25.10 -12.96 22.57
C GLY A 143 -23.57 -13.10 22.40
N GLU A 144 -23.08 -14.28 22.03
CA GLU A 144 -21.68 -14.47 21.68
C GLU A 144 -21.38 -13.96 20.27
N PHE A 145 -22.22 -14.30 19.30
CA PHE A 145 -22.10 -13.79 17.93
C PHE A 145 -22.05 -12.26 17.89
N ASN A 146 -22.98 -11.57 18.56
CA ASN A 146 -23.02 -10.11 18.61
C ASN A 146 -21.74 -9.53 19.20
N ARG A 147 -21.24 -10.09 20.31
CA ARG A 147 -19.96 -9.65 20.90
C ARG A 147 -18.78 -9.80 19.95
N ARG A 148 -18.75 -10.85 19.11
CA ARG A 148 -17.68 -11.03 18.12
C ARG A 148 -17.84 -10.04 16.96
N VAL A 149 -19.06 -9.77 16.51
CA VAL A 149 -19.36 -8.75 15.49
C VAL A 149 -18.97 -7.34 15.97
N ASP A 150 -19.27 -7.00 17.23
CA ASP A 150 -18.88 -5.72 17.81
C ASP A 150 -17.35 -5.55 17.80
N ARG A 151 -16.61 -6.59 18.23
CA ARG A 151 -15.14 -6.59 18.17
C ARG A 151 -14.61 -6.44 16.74
N LEU A 152 -15.23 -7.10 15.76
CA LEU A 152 -14.87 -6.94 14.35
C LEU A 152 -15.08 -5.50 13.88
N ASN A 153 -16.21 -4.88 14.23
CA ASN A 153 -16.51 -3.50 13.87
C ASN A 153 -15.57 -2.49 14.54
N ASP A 154 -15.20 -2.72 15.80
CA ASP A 154 -14.25 -1.89 16.53
C ASP A 154 -12.84 -2.01 15.93
N ALA A 155 -12.37 -3.23 15.66
CA ALA A 155 -11.08 -3.47 15.04
C ALA A 155 -11.00 -2.83 13.64
N LYS A 156 -12.03 -3.02 12.82
CA LYS A 156 -12.17 -2.36 11.50
C LYS A 156 -12.11 -0.85 11.63
N THR A 157 -12.91 -0.27 12.51
CA THR A 157 -12.96 1.19 12.73
C THR A 157 -11.61 1.74 13.16
N LYS A 158 -10.94 1.06 14.10
CA LYS A 158 -9.61 1.44 14.58
C LYS A 158 -8.57 1.40 13.46
N ALA A 159 -8.54 0.32 12.68
CA ALA A 159 -7.61 0.18 11.56
C ALA A 159 -7.86 1.25 10.48
N LEU A 160 -9.11 1.53 10.13
CA LEU A 160 -9.45 2.59 9.17
C LEU A 160 -9.07 4.00 9.66
N LYS A 161 -9.23 4.28 10.96
CA LYS A 161 -8.77 5.55 11.55
C LYS A 161 -7.25 5.71 11.46
N LEU A 162 -6.51 4.64 11.73
CA LEU A 162 -5.05 4.65 11.59
C LEU A 162 -4.61 4.81 10.14
N CYS A 163 -5.34 4.18 9.21
CA CYS A 163 -5.13 4.38 7.78
C CYS A 163 -5.29 5.86 7.41
N LEU A 164 -6.41 6.49 7.79
CA LEU A 164 -6.64 7.91 7.54
C LEU A 164 -5.57 8.83 8.16
N ALA A 165 -4.96 8.43 9.28
CA ALA A 165 -3.89 9.19 9.92
C ALA A 165 -2.50 8.96 9.29
N ALA A 166 -2.36 8.00 8.38
CA ALA A 166 -1.09 7.64 7.77
C ALA A 166 -0.75 8.42 6.49
N PHE A 167 -1.65 9.29 6.02
CA PHE A 167 -1.48 10.12 4.84
C PHE A 167 -2.00 11.54 5.05
#